data_AF-A0A9P7C359-F1
#
_entry.id   AF-A0A9P7C359-F1
#
_cell.length_a   1.000
_cell.length_b   1.000
_cell.length_c   1.000
_cell.angle_alpha   90.00
_cell.angle_beta   90.00
_cell.angle_gamma   90.00
#
_symmetry.space_group_name_H-M   'P 1'
#
loop_
_entity.id
_entity.type
_entity.pdbx_description
1 polymer ?
#
loop_
_entity_poly.entity_id
_entity_poly.type
_entity_poly.pdbx_seq_one_letter_code
_entity_poly.pdbx_strand_id
1 'polypeptide(L)'
;MSKFAIPNVDIPKLTDSEQKFQYLLNIVQDLQQRVTSHDDLIAELATLRTENATLKAEITNLRAQLESPTSRTTAKNDSDSSSVFPSLVNAVNQTSAAPIPSYSAVAARSVSKPVSKKRKLAAGRTFMPVDPSAPRGFEYLYLNRKRKLSRAEVRRNLRLLGFDISRVLDICFPGPKVIGLLVHVQYKEEVISLLSTAKVPLVDASFVG
;
A
#
# COMPACT_ATOMS: atom_id res chain seq x y z
N MET A 1 -25.51 2.16 -12.50
CA MET A 1 -26.88 2.15 -11.95
C MET A 1 -27.37 0.72 -12.07
N SER A 2 -27.63 0.04 -10.94
CA SER A 2 -28.05 -1.38 -10.95
C SER A 2 -29.40 -1.50 -11.63
N LYS A 3 -29.46 -2.19 -12.78
CA LYS A 3 -30.68 -2.40 -13.56
C LYS A 3 -31.73 -3.29 -12.87
N PHE A 4 -31.40 -3.84 -11.69
CA PHE A 4 -32.22 -4.85 -10.99
C PHE A 4 -32.46 -4.48 -9.52
N ALA A 5 -32.44 -3.20 -9.18
CA ALA A 5 -32.85 -2.75 -7.86
C ALA A 5 -34.37 -2.90 -7.73
N ILE A 6 -34.84 -3.94 -7.04
CA ILE A 6 -36.21 -4.02 -6.59
C ILE A 6 -36.36 -2.96 -5.49
N PRO A 7 -37.15 -1.89 -5.69
CA PRO A 7 -37.44 -0.97 -4.61
C PRO A 7 -38.08 -1.76 -3.46
N ASN A 8 -37.70 -1.47 -2.22
CA ASN A 8 -38.37 -2.03 -1.04
C ASN A 8 -39.77 -1.39 -0.98
N VAL A 9 -40.70 -1.94 -1.76
CA VAL A 9 -42.07 -1.44 -1.90
C VAL A 9 -42.87 -2.09 -0.80
N ASP A 10 -43.24 -1.29 0.21
CA ASP A 10 -44.29 -1.59 1.16
C ASP A 10 -45.43 -2.32 0.46
N ILE A 11 -45.80 -3.50 0.97
CA ILE A 11 -46.93 -4.31 0.48
C ILE A 11 -48.10 -3.33 0.28
N PRO A 12 -48.48 -2.97 -0.96
CA PRO A 12 -49.65 -2.14 -1.14
C PRO A 12 -50.80 -2.93 -0.54
N LYS A 13 -51.72 -2.26 0.17
CA LYS A 13 -52.95 -2.86 0.71
C LYS A 13 -53.80 -3.36 -0.46
N LEU A 14 -53.39 -4.48 -1.04
CA LEU A 14 -53.98 -5.12 -2.19
C LEU A 14 -55.07 -6.00 -1.61
N THR A 15 -56.31 -5.54 -1.74
CA THR A 15 -57.48 -6.20 -1.14
C THR A 15 -57.99 -7.37 -1.98
N ASP A 16 -57.55 -7.46 -3.23
CA ASP A 16 -57.97 -8.45 -4.22
C ASP A 16 -56.93 -9.57 -4.39
N SER A 17 -57.38 -10.83 -4.43
CA SER A 17 -56.53 -12.01 -4.53
C SER A 17 -55.81 -12.11 -5.88
N GLU A 18 -56.46 -11.66 -6.96
CA GLU A 18 -55.88 -11.68 -8.30
C GLU A 18 -54.67 -10.74 -8.39
N GLN A 19 -54.80 -9.54 -7.85
CA GLN A 19 -53.72 -8.56 -7.82
C GLN A 19 -52.51 -9.06 -7.01
N LYS A 20 -52.73 -9.79 -5.91
CA LYS A 20 -51.65 -10.42 -5.13
C LYS A 20 -50.93 -11.49 -5.94
N PHE A 21 -51.69 -12.31 -6.67
CA PHE A 21 -51.11 -13.35 -7.51
C PHE A 21 -50.26 -12.75 -8.64
N GLN A 22 -50.76 -11.72 -9.33
CA GLN A 22 -50.00 -11.02 -10.38
C GLN A 22 -48.73 -10.36 -9.84
N TYR A 23 -48.78 -9.76 -8.65
CA TYR A 23 -47.60 -9.17 -8.01
C TYR A 23 -46.54 -10.23 -7.68
N LEU A 24 -46.95 -11.37 -7.11
CA LEU A 24 -46.04 -12.48 -6.82
C LEU A 24 -45.42 -13.06 -8.09
N LEU A 25 -46.21 -13.19 -9.16
CA LEU A 25 -45.72 -13.68 -10.45
C LEU A 25 -44.61 -12.78 -11.01
N ASN A 26 -44.82 -11.45 -10.96
CA ASN A 26 -43.83 -10.48 -11.40
C ASN A 26 -42.53 -10.56 -10.57
N ILE A 27 -42.62 -10.76 -9.26
CA ILE A 27 -41.43 -10.94 -8.40
C ILE A 27 -40.69 -12.21 -8.77
N VAL A 28 -41.38 -13.34 -8.94
CA VAL A 28 -40.74 -14.61 -9.29
C VAL A 28 -40.04 -14.49 -10.64
N GLN A 29 -40.66 -13.81 -11.60
CA GLN A 29 -40.07 -13.58 -12.91
C GLN A 29 -38.84 -12.67 -12.87
N ASP A 30 -38.87 -11.60 -12.07
CA ASP A 30 -37.70 -10.75 -11.84
C ASP A 30 -36.56 -11.52 -11.15
N LEU A 31 -36.88 -12.29 -10.11
CA LEU A 31 -35.90 -13.13 -9.42
C LEU A 31 -35.27 -14.15 -10.37
N GLN A 32 -36.08 -14.78 -11.23
CA GLN A 32 -35.57 -15.71 -12.23
C GLN A 32 -34.61 -15.03 -13.21
N GLN A 33 -34.95 -13.84 -13.70
CA GLN A 33 -34.09 -13.08 -14.61
C GLN A 33 -32.77 -12.65 -13.94
N ARG A 34 -32.81 -12.32 -12.64
CA ARG A 34 -31.61 -11.99 -11.86
C ARG A 34 -30.71 -13.20 -11.67
N VAL A 35 -31.29 -14.37 -11.40
CA VAL A 35 -30.53 -15.63 -11.29
C VAL A 35 -29.83 -15.96 -12.61
N THR A 36 -30.56 -15.91 -13.74
CA THR A 36 -29.93 -16.16 -15.05
C THR A 36 -28.83 -15.16 -15.36
N SER A 37 -29.02 -13.88 -15.01
CA SER A 37 -27.97 -12.87 -15.19
C SER A 37 -26.74 -13.14 -14.31
N HIS A 38 -26.92 -13.66 -13.10
CA HIS A 38 -25.79 -14.03 -12.24
C HIS A 38 -25.06 -15.25 -12.79
N ASP A 39 -25.78 -16.25 -13.32
CA ASP A 39 -25.17 -17.43 -13.94
C ASP A 39 -24.31 -17.05 -15.14
N ASP A 40 -24.79 -16.12 -15.99
CA ASP A 40 -24.02 -15.57 -17.12
C ASP A 40 -22.74 -14.86 -16.65
N LEU A 41 -22.83 -14.03 -15.61
CA LEU A 41 -21.67 -13.34 -15.03
C LEU A 41 -20.67 -14.31 -14.40
N ILE A 42 -21.14 -15.39 -13.79
CA ILE A 42 -20.27 -16.44 -13.24
C ILE A 42 -19.53 -17.16 -14.38
N ALA A 43 -20.21 -17.45 -15.48
CA ALA A 43 -19.58 -18.03 -16.67
C ALA A 43 -18.50 -17.11 -17.25
N GLU A 44 -18.77 -15.81 -17.38
CA GLU A 44 -17.79 -14.82 -17.83
C GLU A 44 -16.59 -14.69 -16.87
N LEU A 45 -16.83 -14.70 -15.55
CA LEU A 45 -15.74 -14.69 -14.59
C LEU A 45 -14.88 -15.96 -14.67
N ALA A 46 -15.48 -17.11 -14.96
CA ALA A 46 -14.74 -18.35 -15.16
C ALA A 46 -13.83 -18.26 -16.40
N THR A 47 -14.33 -17.74 -17.52
CA THR A 47 -13.52 -17.57 -18.74
C THR A 47 -12.37 -16.59 -18.51
N LEU A 48 -12.63 -15.42 -17.92
CA LEU A 48 -11.60 -14.42 -17.61
C LEU A 48 -10.54 -14.96 -16.64
N ARG A 49 -10.92 -15.81 -15.68
CA ARG A 49 -9.94 -16.47 -14.79
C ARG A 49 -9.07 -17.46 -15.54
N THR A 50 -9.62 -18.23 -16.48
CA THR A 50 -8.81 -19.12 -17.33
C THR A 50 -7.84 -18.35 -18.21
N GLU A 51 -8.29 -17.25 -18.84
CA GLU A 51 -7.43 -16.39 -19.66
C GLU A 51 -6.31 -15.72 -18.83
N ASN A 52 -6.62 -15.25 -17.62
CA ASN A 52 -5.59 -14.73 -16.74
C ASN A 52 -4.57 -15.79 -16.32
N ALA A 53 -4.99 -17.05 -16.16
CA ALA A 53 -4.08 -18.15 -15.86
C ALA A 53 -3.15 -18.46 -17.05
N THR A 54 -3.69 -18.48 -18.27
CA THR A 54 -2.89 -18.71 -19.49
C THR A 54 -1.89 -17.57 -19.73
N LEU A 55 -2.31 -16.30 -19.62
CA LEU A 55 -1.44 -15.14 -19.77
C LEU A 55 -0.32 -15.12 -18.72
N LYS A 56 -0.63 -15.49 -17.47
CA LYS A 56 0.41 -15.61 -16.42
C LYS A 56 1.43 -16.70 -16.76
N ALA A 57 0.98 -17.85 -17.27
CA ALA A 57 1.87 -18.92 -17.71
C ALA A 57 2.76 -18.48 -18.88
N GLU A 58 2.22 -17.76 -19.86
CA GLU A 58 2.99 -17.20 -20.98
C GLU A 58 4.05 -16.20 -20.50
N ILE A 59 3.69 -15.27 -19.60
CA ILE A 59 4.64 -14.33 -19.00
C ILE A 59 5.77 -15.08 -18.29
N THR A 60 5.46 -16.16 -17.56
CA THR A 60 6.51 -16.96 -16.90
C THR A 60 7.43 -17.66 -17.89
N ASN A 61 6.90 -18.15 -19.01
CA ASN A 61 7.68 -18.79 -20.07
C ASN A 61 8.61 -17.78 -20.76
N LEU A 62 8.09 -16.61 -21.15
CA LEU A 62 8.88 -15.54 -21.77
C LEU A 62 10.01 -15.04 -20.84
N ARG A 63 9.73 -14.94 -19.53
CA ARG A 63 10.76 -14.60 -18.54
C ARG A 63 11.86 -15.66 -18.47
N ALA A 64 11.50 -16.94 -18.47
CA ALA A 64 12.48 -18.04 -18.48
C ALA A 64 13.34 -18.05 -19.76
N GLN A 65 12.76 -17.71 -20.92
CA GLN A 65 13.51 -17.55 -22.17
C GLN A 65 14.50 -16.37 -22.11
N LEU A 66 14.12 -15.25 -21.47
CA LEU A 66 15.00 -14.10 -21.28
C LEU A 66 16.12 -14.35 -20.26
N GLU A 67 15.90 -15.21 -19.27
CA GLU A 67 16.90 -15.60 -18.26
C GLU A 67 17.82 -16.74 -18.72
N SER A 68 17.54 -17.37 -19.86
CA SER A 68 18.42 -18.35 -20.48
C SER A 68 19.74 -17.67 -20.88
N PRO A 69 20.91 -18.14 -20.40
CA PRO A 69 22.17 -17.42 -20.59
C PRO A 69 22.58 -17.43 -22.06
N THR A 70 22.33 -16.30 -22.74
CA THR A 70 23.14 -15.89 -23.88
C THR A 70 24.58 -15.77 -23.39
N SER A 71 25.40 -16.73 -23.79
CA SER A 71 26.81 -16.92 -23.46
C SER A 71 27.59 -15.62 -23.47
N ARG A 72 28.07 -15.19 -22.28
CA ARG A 72 29.03 -14.11 -22.13
C ARG A 72 30.39 -14.57 -22.62
N THR A 73 30.86 -13.91 -23.66
CA THR A 73 32.27 -13.60 -23.86
C THR A 73 32.82 -12.84 -22.65
N THR A 74 34.00 -13.23 -22.15
CA THR A 74 35.08 -12.32 -21.73
C THR A 74 36.29 -13.13 -21.28
N ALA A 75 37.31 -13.14 -22.14
CA ALA A 75 38.69 -13.42 -21.79
C ALA A 75 39.23 -12.33 -20.85
N LYS A 76 40.08 -12.73 -19.88
CA LYS A 76 41.44 -12.18 -19.70
C LYS A 76 42.16 -12.87 -18.55
N ASN A 77 43.24 -13.58 -18.92
CA ASN A 77 44.40 -13.84 -18.08
C ASN A 77 45.05 -12.51 -17.69
N ASP A 78 45.55 -12.40 -16.46
CA ASP A 78 46.98 -12.15 -16.23
C ASP A 78 47.33 -12.38 -14.76
N SER A 79 48.28 -13.28 -14.56
CA SER A 79 49.04 -13.47 -13.33
C SER A 79 50.35 -12.69 -13.51
N ASP A 80 50.77 -11.87 -12.54
CA ASP A 80 52.16 -11.93 -12.06
C ASP A 80 52.42 -11.18 -10.74
N SER A 81 53.14 -11.89 -9.87
CA SER A 81 54.17 -11.55 -8.85
C SER A 81 54.32 -10.11 -8.31
N SER A 82 54.34 -9.97 -6.97
CA SER A 82 55.54 -9.81 -6.08
C SER A 82 56.27 -8.46 -6.26
N SER A 83 56.81 -7.73 -5.28
CA SER A 83 57.01 -7.81 -3.83
C SER A 83 57.66 -6.46 -3.41
N VAL A 84 57.83 -6.26 -2.10
CA VAL A 84 58.80 -5.32 -1.44
C VAL A 84 58.36 -3.86 -1.21
N PHE A 85 57.88 -3.60 0.02
CA PHE A 85 58.24 -2.41 0.84
C PHE A 85 59.61 -2.67 1.54
N PRO A 86 60.30 -1.75 2.26
CA PRO A 86 59.97 -0.39 2.73
C PRO A 86 61.15 0.64 2.52
N SER A 87 61.07 1.94 2.84
CA SER A 87 61.48 2.45 4.17
C SER A 87 61.43 3.99 4.28
N LEU A 88 61.14 4.38 5.52
CA LEU A 88 61.08 5.67 6.19
C LEU A 88 62.43 6.44 6.17
N VAL A 89 62.43 7.78 6.16
CA VAL A 89 63.13 8.65 7.14
C VAL A 89 62.82 10.16 6.98
N ASN A 90 62.19 10.67 8.04
CA ASN A 90 62.24 11.97 8.72
C ASN A 90 63.11 13.13 8.19
N ALA A 91 62.55 14.35 8.24
CA ALA A 91 63.24 15.52 8.78
C ALA A 91 62.24 16.59 9.29
N VAL A 92 62.50 17.02 10.53
CA VAL A 92 61.81 17.97 11.40
C VAL A 92 61.88 19.42 10.89
N ASN A 93 60.82 20.22 11.06
CA ASN A 93 60.94 21.55 11.69
C ASN A 93 59.61 22.31 11.92
N GLN A 94 59.59 23.00 13.07
CA GLN A 94 58.84 24.22 13.43
C GLN A 94 57.49 24.10 14.17
N THR A 95 57.61 24.25 15.49
CA THR A 95 56.70 24.97 16.38
C THR A 95 56.25 26.31 15.80
N SER A 96 54.93 26.49 15.66
CA SER A 96 54.27 27.80 15.70
C SER A 96 52.78 27.59 16.04
N ALA A 97 52.24 28.51 16.84
CA ALA A 97 50.96 28.48 17.54
C ALA A 97 49.76 27.95 16.73
N ALA A 98 48.91 27.15 17.39
CA ALA A 98 47.62 26.74 16.86
C ALA A 98 46.75 27.99 16.60
N PRO A 99 46.31 28.26 15.36
CA PRO A 99 45.45 29.40 15.08
C PRO A 99 44.04 29.05 15.56
N ILE A 100 43.53 29.79 16.54
CA ILE A 100 42.12 29.73 16.94
C ILE A 100 41.31 30.15 15.70
N PRO A 101 40.48 29.28 15.11
CA PRO A 101 39.76 29.64 13.92
C PRO A 101 38.72 30.71 14.26
N SER A 102 38.82 31.87 13.60
CA SER A 102 37.80 32.90 13.63
C SER A 102 36.43 32.31 13.27
N TYR A 103 35.34 32.78 13.89
CA TYR A 103 33.97 32.37 13.57
C TYR A 103 33.67 32.48 12.07
N SER A 104 34.24 33.48 11.40
CA SER A 104 34.18 33.64 9.93
C SER A 104 34.91 32.54 9.15
N ALA A 105 36.03 32.01 9.68
CA ALA A 105 36.78 30.91 9.08
C ALA A 105 36.09 29.54 9.28
N VAL A 106 35.24 29.40 10.31
CA VAL A 106 34.38 28.22 10.50
C VAL A 106 33.17 28.27 9.56
N ALA A 107 32.54 29.44 9.43
CA ALA A 107 31.41 29.65 8.51
C ALA A 107 31.80 29.56 7.02
N ALA A 108 33.02 29.97 6.64
CA ALA A 108 33.51 29.83 5.27
C ALA A 108 33.74 28.37 4.84
N ARG A 109 33.86 27.42 5.78
CA ARG A 109 34.01 25.98 5.49
C ARG A 109 32.67 25.29 5.16
N SER A 110 31.53 25.95 5.38
CA SER A 110 30.20 25.36 5.19
C SER A 110 29.56 25.67 3.84
N VAL A 111 30.33 26.08 2.83
CA VAL A 111 29.81 26.11 1.45
C VAL A 111 29.69 24.67 0.97
N SER A 112 28.52 24.07 1.18
CA SER A 112 28.26 22.69 0.80
C SER A 112 28.50 22.54 -0.71
N LYS A 113 29.43 21.69 -1.09
CA LYS A 113 29.70 21.39 -2.50
C LYS A 113 28.40 20.88 -3.16
N PRO A 114 28.02 21.36 -4.35
CA PRO A 114 26.79 20.95 -5.00
C PRO A 114 26.79 19.41 -5.19
N VAL A 115 25.70 18.78 -4.75
CA VAL A 115 25.55 17.32 -4.79
C VAL A 115 25.70 16.83 -6.23
N SER A 116 26.72 15.99 -6.46
CA SER A 116 27.06 15.43 -7.78
C SER A 116 25.86 14.68 -8.40
N LYS A 117 25.72 14.77 -9.73
CA LYS A 117 24.67 14.07 -10.50
C LYS A 117 24.61 12.57 -10.19
N LYS A 118 25.77 11.92 -10.00
CA LYS A 118 25.86 10.50 -9.63
C LYS A 118 25.26 10.23 -8.24
N ARG A 119 25.47 11.14 -7.28
CA ARG A 119 24.91 11.02 -5.92
C ARG A 119 23.39 11.21 -5.92
N LYS A 120 22.87 12.11 -6.77
CA LYS A 120 21.42 12.26 -6.99
C LYS A 120 20.80 11.01 -7.62
N LEU A 121 21.46 10.42 -8.62
CA LEU A 121 21.00 9.18 -9.25
C LEU A 121 21.04 7.98 -8.28
N ALA A 122 22.08 7.86 -7.46
CA ALA A 122 22.16 6.81 -6.43
C ALA A 122 21.05 6.94 -5.39
N ALA A 123 20.74 8.16 -4.94
CA ALA A 123 19.59 8.41 -4.08
C ALA A 123 18.26 8.15 -4.82
N GLY A 124 18.18 8.42 -6.13
CA GLY A 124 16.99 8.07 -6.93
C GLY A 124 16.71 6.57 -6.96
N ARG A 125 17.76 5.74 -6.96
CA ARG A 125 17.63 4.27 -6.98
C ARG A 125 16.94 3.71 -5.73
N THR A 126 17.01 4.38 -4.58
CA THR A 126 16.33 3.93 -3.36
C THR A 126 14.81 4.11 -3.41
N PHE A 127 14.31 4.95 -4.31
CA PHE A 127 12.87 5.16 -4.52
C PHE A 127 12.32 4.36 -5.71
N MET A 128 13.13 3.51 -6.35
CA MET A 128 12.64 2.64 -7.41
C MET A 128 11.71 1.57 -6.83
N PRO A 129 10.55 1.33 -7.45
CA PRO A 129 9.60 0.34 -6.97
C PRO A 129 10.22 -1.07 -6.98
N VAL A 130 10.28 -1.70 -5.80
CA VAL A 130 10.85 -3.05 -5.61
C VAL A 130 9.93 -4.14 -6.16
N ASP A 131 8.61 -3.94 -6.11
CA ASP A 131 7.63 -4.86 -6.64
C ASP A 131 6.45 -4.09 -7.27
N PRO A 132 6.25 -4.16 -8.60
CA PRO A 132 5.12 -3.52 -9.27
C PRO A 132 3.76 -4.17 -8.93
N SER A 133 3.74 -5.39 -8.38
CA SER A 133 2.51 -6.14 -8.07
C SER A 133 2.04 -6.02 -6.62
N ALA A 134 2.83 -5.42 -5.72
CA ALA A 134 2.44 -5.29 -4.32
C ALA A 134 1.15 -4.45 -4.17
N PRO A 135 0.23 -4.81 -3.24
CA PRO A 135 -0.94 -3.99 -2.94
C PRO A 135 -0.50 -2.59 -2.51
N ARG A 136 -0.74 -1.61 -3.38
CA ARG A 136 -0.42 -0.20 -3.15
C ARG A 136 -1.70 0.55 -2.90
N GLY A 137 -1.74 1.30 -1.83
CA GLY A 137 -2.87 2.17 -1.54
C GLY A 137 -3.10 2.34 -0.06
N PHE A 138 -4.04 3.21 0.23
CA PHE A 138 -4.49 3.49 1.58
C PHE A 138 -6.01 3.40 1.61
N GLU A 139 -6.53 2.85 2.69
CA GLU A 139 -7.95 2.70 2.92
C GLU A 139 -8.33 3.37 4.25
N TYR A 140 -9.54 3.90 4.30
CA TYR A 140 -10.10 4.45 5.53
C TYR A 140 -10.81 3.37 6.32
N LEU A 141 -10.40 3.19 7.58
CA LEU A 141 -11.12 2.38 8.55
C LEU A 141 -11.85 3.30 9.52
N TYR A 142 -13.15 3.07 9.68
CA TYR A 142 -14.00 3.89 10.52
C TYR A 142 -14.26 3.20 11.87
N LEU A 143 -14.06 3.94 12.95
CA LEU A 143 -14.30 3.50 14.31
C LEU A 143 -15.30 4.42 15.01
N ASN A 144 -16.11 3.83 15.87
CA ASN A 144 -17.00 4.57 16.74
C ASN A 144 -16.22 5.22 17.91
N ARG A 145 -16.58 6.45 18.27
CA ARG A 145 -16.12 7.11 19.50
C ARG A 145 -17.30 7.45 20.42
N LYS A 146 -17.12 7.15 21.71
CA LYS A 146 -18.12 7.47 22.75
C LYS A 146 -18.08 8.93 23.20
N ARG A 147 -16.89 9.55 23.19
CA ARG A 147 -16.65 10.94 23.60
C ARG A 147 -15.86 11.72 22.55
N LYS A 148 -15.76 13.04 22.73
CA LYS A 148 -14.78 13.85 21.98
C LYS A 148 -13.38 13.41 22.42
N LEU A 149 -12.57 13.00 21.45
CA LEU A 149 -11.17 12.60 21.63
C LEU A 149 -10.31 13.51 20.77
N SER A 150 -9.22 14.02 21.34
CA SER A 150 -8.19 14.70 20.57
C SER A 150 -7.40 13.71 19.73
N ARG A 151 -6.74 14.18 18.65
CA ARG A 151 -5.85 13.32 17.83
C ARG A 151 -4.75 12.65 18.67
N ALA A 152 -4.23 13.35 19.68
CA ALA A 152 -3.20 12.84 20.58
C ALA A 152 -3.73 11.68 21.45
N GLU A 153 -4.94 11.82 22.00
CA GLU A 153 -5.58 10.74 22.77
C GLU A 153 -5.88 9.52 21.89
N VAL A 154 -6.34 9.74 20.65
CA VAL A 154 -6.57 8.64 19.70
C VAL A 154 -5.26 7.88 19.46
N ARG A 155 -4.17 8.58 19.15
CA ARG A 155 -2.84 7.95 18.97
C ARG A 155 -2.39 7.18 20.20
N ARG A 156 -2.59 7.73 21.41
CA ARG A 156 -2.27 7.05 22.67
C ARG A 156 -3.07 5.76 22.83
N ASN A 157 -4.38 5.81 22.60
CA ASN A 157 -5.26 4.65 22.73
C ASN A 157 -4.95 3.58 21.68
N LEU A 158 -4.66 3.98 20.44
CA LEU A 158 -4.24 3.04 19.39
C LEU A 158 -2.93 2.34 19.76
N ARG A 159 -1.95 3.07 20.30
CA ARG A 159 -0.70 2.46 20.80
C ARG A 159 -0.96 1.45 21.92
N LEU A 160 -1.88 1.74 22.83
CA LEU A 160 -2.27 0.81 23.89
C LEU A 160 -2.96 -0.45 23.34
N LEU A 161 -3.66 -0.32 22.22
CA LEU A 161 -4.24 -1.46 21.49
C LEU A 161 -3.22 -2.25 20.66
N GLY A 162 -1.94 -1.85 20.65
CA GLY A 162 -0.89 -2.53 19.90
C GLY A 162 -0.74 -2.07 18.45
N PHE A 163 -1.33 -0.92 18.08
CA PHE A 163 -1.18 -0.40 16.72
C PHE A 163 0.19 0.25 16.53
N ASP A 164 0.83 -0.07 15.41
CA ASP A 164 1.96 0.70 14.92
C ASP A 164 1.48 2.02 14.31
N ILE A 165 1.68 3.12 15.05
CA ILE A 165 1.33 4.49 14.62
C ILE A 165 2.09 4.85 13.33
N SER A 166 3.28 4.29 13.10
CA SER A 166 4.09 4.57 11.91
C SER A 166 3.40 4.14 10.61
N ARG A 167 2.47 3.18 10.70
CA ARG A 167 1.68 2.65 9.58
C ARG A 167 0.33 3.34 9.40
N VAL A 168 -0.06 4.20 10.34
CA VAL A 168 -1.27 5.03 10.26
C VAL A 168 -0.88 6.39 9.67
N LEU A 169 -1.36 6.68 8.47
CA LEU A 169 -1.00 7.88 7.73
C LEU A 169 -1.67 9.13 8.31
N ASP A 170 -2.98 9.04 8.59
CA ASP A 170 -3.72 10.15 9.18
C ASP A 170 -4.90 9.67 10.04
N ILE A 171 -5.34 10.56 10.94
CA ILE A 171 -6.52 10.43 11.79
C ILE A 171 -7.46 11.58 11.47
N CYS A 172 -8.54 11.26 10.77
CA CYS A 172 -9.59 12.20 10.41
C CYS A 172 -10.85 11.97 11.27
N PHE A 173 -11.69 13.00 11.38
CA PHE A 173 -12.98 12.91 12.06
C PHE A 173 -14.06 13.27 11.05
N PRO A 174 -14.47 12.31 10.20
CA PRO A 174 -15.37 12.58 9.08
C PRO A 174 -16.76 13.01 9.54
N GLY A 175 -17.18 12.58 10.74
CA GLY A 175 -18.52 12.85 11.27
C GLY A 175 -18.58 12.87 12.80
N PRO A 176 -19.75 13.22 13.34
CA PRO A 176 -19.97 13.15 14.78
C PRO A 176 -19.88 11.69 15.22
N LYS A 177 -19.11 11.45 16.29
CA LYS A 177 -18.93 10.11 16.89
C LYS A 177 -18.22 9.08 16.00
N VAL A 178 -17.59 9.49 14.90
CA VAL A 178 -16.76 8.62 14.05
C VAL A 178 -15.31 9.10 14.03
N ILE A 179 -14.38 8.15 14.00
CA ILE A 179 -12.94 8.34 13.77
C ILE A 179 -12.60 7.60 12.48
N GLY A 180 -11.99 8.29 11.51
CA GLY A 180 -11.40 7.66 10.34
C GLY A 180 -9.90 7.50 10.53
N LEU A 181 -9.39 6.29 10.31
CA LEU A 181 -7.96 5.99 10.26
C LEU A 181 -7.57 5.69 8.83
N LEU A 182 -6.59 6.41 8.31
CA LEU A 182 -6.03 6.13 6.99
C LEU A 182 -4.87 5.15 7.13
N VAL A 183 -5.04 3.93 6.63
CA VAL A 183 -4.10 2.82 6.82
C VAL A 183 -3.70 2.20 5.49
N HIS A 184 -2.45 1.75 5.36
CA HIS A 184 -1.99 1.04 4.17
C HIS A 184 -2.72 -0.30 3.99
N VAL A 185 -3.07 -0.67 2.75
CA VAL A 185 -3.86 -1.88 2.45
C VAL A 185 -3.24 -3.16 3.05
N GLN A 186 -1.92 -3.29 3.03
CA GLN A 186 -1.23 -4.46 3.63
C GLN A 186 -1.37 -4.54 5.16
N TYR A 187 -1.57 -3.43 5.83
CA TYR A 187 -1.71 -3.38 7.29
C TYR A 187 -3.17 -3.48 7.76
N LYS A 188 -4.13 -3.44 6.82
CA LYS A 188 -5.57 -3.49 7.12
C LYS A 188 -5.95 -4.75 7.90
N GLU A 189 -5.52 -5.92 7.43
CA GLU A 189 -5.89 -7.19 8.06
C GLU A 189 -5.35 -7.30 9.49
N GLU A 190 -4.11 -6.85 9.71
CA GLU A 190 -3.51 -6.75 11.05
C GLU A 190 -4.34 -5.82 11.95
N VAL A 191 -4.73 -4.66 11.44
CA VAL A 191 -5.59 -3.71 12.19
C VAL A 191 -6.95 -4.33 12.54
N ILE A 192 -7.61 -4.98 11.59
CA ILE A 192 -8.91 -5.63 11.82
C ILE A 192 -8.77 -6.72 12.90
N SER A 193 -7.69 -7.50 12.86
CA SER A 193 -7.42 -8.54 13.87
C SER A 193 -7.20 -7.97 15.28
N LEU A 194 -6.48 -6.85 15.39
CA LEU A 194 -6.25 -6.15 16.67
C LEU A 194 -7.55 -5.57 17.23
N LEU A 195 -8.40 -5.00 16.37
CA LEU A 195 -9.71 -4.47 16.76
C LEU A 195 -10.67 -5.56 17.21
N SER A 196 -10.67 -6.69 16.50
CA SER A 196 -11.45 -7.88 16.87
C SER A 196 -11.04 -8.38 18.26
N THR A 197 -9.73 -8.48 18.51
CA THR A 197 -9.17 -8.85 19.83
C THR A 197 -9.62 -7.89 20.93
N ALA A 198 -9.69 -6.58 20.62
CA ALA A 198 -10.15 -5.54 21.54
C ALA A 198 -11.68 -5.40 21.63
N LYS A 199 -12.46 -6.24 20.92
CA LYS A 199 -13.93 -6.17 20.82
C LYS A 199 -14.45 -4.79 20.38
N VAL A 200 -13.69 -4.12 19.51
CA VAL A 200 -14.08 -2.80 18.97
C VAL A 200 -14.83 -3.01 17.66
N PRO A 201 -16.12 -2.64 17.57
CA PRO A 201 -16.87 -2.75 16.32
C PRO A 201 -16.36 -1.70 15.31
N LEU A 202 -16.05 -2.17 14.10
CA LEU A 202 -15.82 -1.32 12.95
C LEU A 202 -17.16 -0.75 12.46
N VAL A 203 -17.12 0.50 12.00
CA VAL A 203 -18.27 1.09 11.31
C VAL A 203 -18.16 0.67 9.86
N ASP A 204 -19.06 -0.21 9.41
CA ASP A 204 -19.16 -0.53 7.98
C ASP A 204 -19.39 0.76 7.20
N ALA A 205 -18.62 0.94 6.12
CA ALA A 205 -18.63 2.13 5.28
C ALA A 205 -19.97 2.36 4.53
N SER A 206 -21.02 1.60 4.84
CA SER A 206 -22.38 1.70 4.29
C SER A 206 -23.28 2.69 5.03
N PHE A 207 -22.83 3.33 6.12
CA PHE A 207 -23.64 4.27 6.89
C PHE A 207 -23.10 5.71 6.80
N VAL A 208 -23.30 6.35 5.64
CA VAL A 208 -23.32 7.82 5.54
C VAL A 208 -24.51 8.18 4.65
N GLY A 209 -25.62 8.54 5.32
CA GLY A 209 -26.72 9.30 4.75
C GLY A 209 -26.52 10.79 5.00
#